data_AF-A0A0Q4WD25-F1
#
_entry.id   AF-A0A0Q4WD25-F1
#
_cell.length_a   1.000
_cell.length_b   1.000
_cell.length_c   1.000
_cell.angle_alpha   90.00
_cell.angle_beta   90.00
_cell.angle_gamma   90.00
#
_symmetry.space_group_name_H-M   'P 1'
#
loop_
_entity.id
_entity.type
_entity.pdbx_description
1 polymer ?
#
loop_
_entity_poly.entity_id
_entity_poly.type
_entity_poly.pdbx_seq_one_letter_code
_entity_poly.pdbx_strand_id
1 'polypeptide(L)'
;MTAGLLKSAPLDIGGPTSARAWPESRSFAGVLHWTAPLLGVGTILLLWFAAGCLLAKDPAYTAFAGFAAGPAIASFADLLTSGEAWRAALPSLARIGQGLAYAFVLGVPFGLLVGASPLAERALQPPFQLLRMVSPLAWMPVAVLAFPTWEGAIVFLIAAAAIWPILFSTAAGVKRIDPIWLTLARNLGGGRIATLHRIVVPAVLQDILTGLRLALGVAWIVLVPAEYLGVTSGLGYAINDARDTLSYDRLAALVLLIGLIGYALDAGLGRLAARARWIPAT
;
A
#
# COMPACT_ATOMS: atom_id res chain seq x y z
N MET A 1 -58.42 45.86 -45.61
CA MET A 1 -56.98 46.05 -45.83
C MET A 1 -56.25 45.17 -44.82
N THR A 2 -55.89 43.93 -45.18
CA THR A 2 -54.52 43.48 -45.57
C THR A 2 -53.50 43.78 -44.48
N ALA A 3 -52.68 42.88 -43.93
CA ALA A 3 -52.20 41.53 -44.19
C ALA A 3 -51.69 41.01 -42.82
N GLY A 4 -51.56 39.72 -42.52
CA GLY A 4 -50.52 38.86 -43.09
C GLY A 4 -50.26 37.72 -42.12
N LEU A 5 -50.58 36.52 -42.57
CA LEU A 5 -50.16 35.24 -42.00
C LEU A 5 -48.63 35.14 -42.06
N LEU A 6 -47.97 34.82 -40.95
CA LEU A 6 -46.66 34.17 -40.97
C LEU A 6 -46.68 32.92 -40.10
N LYS A 7 -46.84 31.81 -40.83
CA LYS A 7 -46.59 30.43 -40.46
C LYS A 7 -45.06 30.26 -40.46
N SER A 8 -44.42 30.04 -39.31
CA SER A 8 -43.01 29.61 -39.25
C SER A 8 -42.92 28.14 -38.83
N ALA A 9 -42.21 27.38 -39.66
CA ALA A 9 -42.05 25.94 -39.63
C ALA A 9 -41.21 25.45 -38.43
N PRO A 10 -41.33 24.16 -38.04
CA PRO A 10 -40.38 23.54 -37.13
C PRO A 10 -38.99 23.46 -37.78
N LEU A 11 -37.96 23.91 -37.05
CA LEU A 11 -36.55 23.73 -37.42
C LEU A 11 -36.18 22.25 -37.28
N ASP A 12 -36.22 21.53 -38.40
CA ASP A 12 -35.57 20.23 -38.57
C ASP A 12 -34.06 20.46 -38.71
N ILE A 13 -33.35 20.32 -37.59
CA ILE A 13 -31.88 20.37 -37.55
C ILE A 13 -31.38 18.98 -37.94
N GLY A 14 -31.34 18.73 -39.25
CA GLY A 14 -30.68 17.56 -39.83
C GLY A 14 -29.23 17.49 -39.37
N GLY A 15 -28.93 16.59 -38.43
CA GLY A 15 -27.56 16.24 -38.05
C GLY A 15 -27.06 15.10 -38.93
N PRO A 16 -26.08 15.31 -39.83
CA PRO A 16 -25.46 14.20 -40.52
C PRO A 16 -24.53 13.44 -39.56
N THR A 17 -25.00 12.25 -39.21
CA THR A 17 -24.23 11.07 -38.82
C THR A 17 -22.86 10.98 -39.51
N SER A 18 -21.78 11.13 -38.75
CA SER A 18 -20.54 10.36 -38.93
C SER A 18 -19.60 10.64 -37.75
N ALA A 19 -19.86 9.98 -36.62
CA ALA A 19 -18.81 9.78 -35.64
C ALA A 19 -17.69 9.00 -36.34
N ARG A 20 -16.60 9.70 -36.69
CA ARG A 20 -15.35 9.08 -37.15
C ARG A 20 -14.88 8.15 -36.05
N ALA A 21 -15.16 6.86 -36.21
CA ALA A 21 -14.55 5.82 -35.39
C ALA A 21 -13.05 5.85 -35.68
N TRP A 22 -12.28 6.33 -34.70
CA TRP A 22 -10.84 6.21 -34.72
C TRP A 22 -10.49 4.72 -34.81
N PRO A 23 -9.65 4.29 -35.78
CA PRO A 23 -9.25 2.89 -35.84
C PRO A 23 -8.48 2.57 -34.57
N GLU A 24 -9.08 1.74 -33.71
CA GLU A 24 -8.44 1.22 -32.51
C GLU A 24 -7.20 0.42 -32.93
N SER A 25 -6.01 1.01 -32.79
CA SER A 25 -4.73 0.34 -32.95
C SER A 25 -4.45 -0.60 -31.77
N ARG A 26 -5.29 -1.63 -31.62
CA ARG A 26 -5.29 -2.62 -30.53
C ARG A 26 -4.05 -3.53 -30.48
N SER A 27 -3.14 -3.46 -31.45
CA SER A 27 -1.96 -4.34 -31.53
C SER A 27 -0.71 -3.77 -30.84
N PHE A 28 -0.44 -2.47 -30.96
CA PHE A 28 0.81 -1.88 -30.43
C PHE A 28 0.73 -1.56 -28.93
N ALA A 29 -0.48 -1.26 -28.42
CA ALA A 29 -0.73 -1.02 -27.01
C ALA A 29 -0.54 -2.29 -26.15
N GLY A 30 -0.76 -3.47 -26.73
CA GLY A 30 -0.67 -4.78 -26.06
C GLY A 30 0.76 -5.33 -25.90
N VAL A 31 1.74 -4.83 -26.65
CA VAL A 31 3.14 -5.19 -26.40
C VAL A 31 3.77 -4.19 -25.44
N LEU A 32 3.45 -2.90 -25.60
CA LEU A 32 3.97 -1.81 -24.77
C LEU A 32 3.55 -1.93 -23.30
N HIS A 33 2.35 -2.43 -23.00
CA HIS A 33 1.90 -2.56 -21.60
C HIS A 33 2.58 -3.69 -20.79
N TRP A 34 3.14 -4.71 -21.45
CA TRP A 34 3.89 -5.80 -20.80
C TRP A 34 5.38 -5.50 -20.75
N THR A 35 5.91 -4.75 -21.73
CA THR A 35 7.33 -4.39 -21.78
C THR A 35 7.66 -3.16 -20.94
N ALA A 36 6.72 -2.24 -20.73
CA ALA A 36 6.96 -1.01 -19.95
C ALA A 36 7.41 -1.27 -18.49
N PRO A 37 6.83 -2.20 -17.71
CA PRO A 37 7.30 -2.49 -16.36
C PRO A 37 8.72 -3.10 -16.35
N LEU A 38 9.01 -3.98 -17.31
CA LEU A 38 10.32 -4.62 -17.46
C LEU A 38 11.40 -3.60 -17.87
N LEU A 39 11.05 -2.65 -18.74
CA LEU A 39 11.90 -1.53 -19.10
C LEU A 39 12.17 -0.61 -17.90
N GLY A 40 11.17 -0.36 -17.06
CA GLY A 40 11.34 0.42 -15.83
C GLY A 40 12.31 -0.23 -14.85
N VAL A 41 12.10 -1.52 -14.55
CA VAL A 41 13.03 -2.29 -13.67
C VAL A 41 14.42 -2.38 -14.29
N GLY A 42 14.51 -2.65 -15.60
CA GLY A 42 15.78 -2.71 -16.33
C GLY A 42 16.54 -1.39 -16.28
N THR A 43 15.85 -0.26 -16.39
CA THR A 43 16.46 1.08 -16.29
C THR A 43 17.04 1.31 -14.90
N ILE A 44 16.32 0.95 -13.83
CA ILE A 44 16.80 1.07 -12.46
C ILE A 44 18.05 0.21 -12.23
N LEU A 45 18.02 -1.05 -12.69
CA LEU A 45 19.17 -1.95 -12.58
C LEU A 45 20.39 -1.47 -13.39
N LEU A 46 20.16 -0.92 -14.59
CA LEU A 46 21.22 -0.33 -15.41
C LEU A 46 21.85 0.89 -14.75
N LEU A 47 21.02 1.77 -14.16
CA LEU A 47 21.50 2.93 -13.40
C LEU A 47 22.32 2.49 -12.18
N TRP A 48 21.85 1.47 -11.46
CA TRP A 48 22.57 0.92 -10.31
C TRP A 48 23.91 0.27 -10.71
N PHE A 49 23.93 -0.50 -11.80
CA PHE A 49 25.16 -1.09 -12.35
C PHE A 49 26.15 -0.01 -12.81
N ALA A 50 25.67 0.99 -13.55
CA ALA A 50 26.49 2.11 -14.01
C ALA A 50 27.09 2.90 -12.84
N ALA A 51 26.30 3.18 -11.80
CA ALA A 51 26.78 3.81 -10.58
C ALA A 51 27.86 2.97 -9.88
N GLY A 52 27.65 1.65 -9.78
CA GLY A 52 28.66 0.73 -9.22
C GLY A 52 29.99 0.78 -9.98
N CYS A 53 29.96 0.78 -11.32
CA CYS A 53 31.16 0.90 -12.15
C CYS A 53 31.85 2.27 -12.03
N LEU A 54 31.10 3.35 -11.78
CA LEU A 54 31.66 4.67 -11.56
C LEU A 54 32.35 4.78 -10.19
N LEU A 55 31.73 4.24 -9.14
CA LEU A 55 32.29 4.23 -7.78
C LEU A 55 33.53 3.34 -7.68
N ALA A 56 33.58 2.22 -8.41
CA ALA A 56 34.72 1.31 -8.39
C ALA A 56 36.01 1.91 -8.98
N LYS A 57 35.92 3.00 -9.75
CA LYS A 57 37.10 3.68 -10.33
C LYS A 57 37.84 4.58 -9.34
N ASP A 58 37.19 4.95 -8.24
CA ASP A 58 37.75 5.85 -7.25
C ASP A 58 38.27 5.03 -6.04
N PRO A 59 39.60 5.07 -5.75
CA PRO A 59 40.20 4.31 -4.66
C PRO A 59 39.55 4.51 -3.29
N ALA A 60 38.96 5.70 -3.05
CA ALA A 60 38.28 6.05 -1.81
C ALA A 60 36.99 5.25 -1.56
N TYR A 61 36.37 4.70 -2.61
CA TYR A 61 35.08 3.98 -2.53
C TYR A 61 35.19 2.49 -2.84
N THR A 62 36.41 1.94 -2.89
CA THR A 62 36.65 0.51 -3.14
C THR A 62 35.92 -0.42 -2.17
N ALA A 63 35.75 0.00 -0.90
CA ALA A 63 34.94 -0.72 0.08
C ALA A 63 33.46 -0.86 -0.35
N PHE A 64 32.91 0.13 -1.05
CA PHE A 64 31.53 0.11 -1.54
C PHE A 64 31.36 -0.65 -2.86
N ALA A 65 32.44 -1.13 -3.49
CA ALA A 65 32.36 -1.92 -4.72
C ALA A 65 31.55 -3.20 -4.52
N GLY A 66 31.51 -3.76 -3.30
CA GLY A 66 30.65 -4.87 -2.93
C GLY A 66 29.15 -4.55 -3.10
N PHE A 67 28.73 -3.30 -2.98
CA PHE A 67 27.34 -2.88 -3.20
C PHE A 67 26.94 -2.84 -4.68
N ALA A 68 27.87 -3.09 -5.62
CA ALA A 68 27.55 -3.13 -7.03
C ALA A 68 26.61 -4.31 -7.37
N ALA A 69 25.85 -4.19 -8.46
CA ALA A 69 24.83 -5.18 -8.81
C ALA A 69 25.38 -6.61 -9.02
N GLY A 70 26.60 -6.75 -9.54
CA GLY A 70 27.23 -8.07 -9.75
C GLY A 70 27.44 -8.85 -8.45
N PRO A 71 28.26 -8.36 -7.51
CA PRO A 71 28.44 -8.99 -6.20
C PRO A 71 27.14 -9.14 -5.42
N ALA A 72 26.24 -8.15 -5.49
CA ALA A 72 24.94 -8.21 -4.82
C ALA A 72 24.08 -9.38 -5.31
N ILE A 73 24.04 -9.64 -6.62
CA ILE A 73 23.28 -10.77 -7.19
C ILE A 73 23.90 -12.12 -6.79
N ALA A 74 25.23 -12.21 -6.76
CA ALA A 74 25.92 -13.42 -6.31
C ALA A 74 25.61 -13.70 -4.82
N SER A 75 25.79 -12.69 -3.97
CA SER A 75 25.47 -12.78 -2.53
C SER A 75 23.99 -13.08 -2.28
N PHE A 76 23.09 -12.56 -3.12
CA PHE A 76 21.66 -12.88 -3.05
C PHE A 76 21.38 -14.37 -3.33
N ALA A 77 22.06 -14.98 -4.30
CA ALA A 77 21.95 -16.41 -4.55
C ALA A 77 22.47 -17.23 -3.35
N ASP A 78 23.56 -16.79 -2.71
CA ASP A 78 24.11 -17.42 -1.51
C ASP A 78 23.16 -17.30 -0.31
N LEU A 79 22.52 -16.14 -0.11
CA LEU A 79 21.48 -15.95 0.93
C LEU A 79 20.29 -16.90 0.76
N LEU A 80 19.89 -17.20 -0.48
CA LEU A 80 18.80 -18.12 -0.78
C LEU A 80 19.20 -19.58 -0.55
N THR A 81 20.39 -19.98 -0.99
CA THR A 81 20.87 -21.38 -0.87
C THR A 81 21.25 -21.74 0.56
N SER A 82 21.82 -20.80 1.32
CA SER A 82 22.13 -20.96 2.74
C SER A 82 20.90 -20.99 3.67
N GLY A 83 19.74 -20.52 3.19
CA GLY A 83 18.53 -20.37 3.99
C GLY A 83 18.56 -19.15 4.95
N GLU A 84 19.61 -18.33 4.90
CA GLU A 84 19.69 -17.07 5.67
C GLU A 84 18.58 -16.10 5.29
N ALA A 85 18.20 -16.05 4.01
CA ALA A 85 17.10 -15.22 3.53
C ALA A 85 15.80 -15.49 4.30
N TRP A 86 15.47 -16.76 4.55
CA TRP A 86 14.26 -17.13 5.29
C TRP A 86 14.39 -16.87 6.77
N ARG A 87 15.57 -17.09 7.36
CA ARG A 87 15.85 -16.78 8.77
C ARG A 87 15.72 -15.27 9.06
N ALA A 88 16.13 -14.42 8.12
CA ALA A 88 15.96 -12.99 8.22
C ALA A 88 14.51 -12.56 7.92
N ALA A 89 13.85 -13.14 6.93
CA ALA A 89 12.50 -12.73 6.51
C ALA A 89 11.39 -13.14 7.48
N LEU A 90 11.44 -14.35 8.04
CA LEU A 90 10.34 -14.91 8.83
C LEU A 90 9.99 -14.07 10.08
N PRO A 91 10.95 -13.61 10.91
CA PRO A 91 10.65 -12.72 12.03
C PRO A 91 9.98 -11.42 11.58
N SER A 92 10.46 -10.80 10.50
CA SER A 92 9.90 -9.57 9.95
C SER A 92 8.48 -9.75 9.43
N LEU A 93 8.21 -10.86 8.74
CA LEU A 93 6.88 -11.23 8.28
C LEU A 93 5.92 -11.49 9.44
N ALA A 94 6.39 -12.10 10.53
CA ALA A 94 5.58 -12.30 11.72
C ALA A 94 5.22 -10.97 12.40
N ARG A 95 6.20 -10.06 12.57
CA ARG A 95 6.00 -8.73 13.18
C ARG A 95 5.04 -7.88 12.37
N ILE A 96 5.21 -7.81 11.04
CA ILE A 96 4.31 -7.03 10.18
C ILE A 96 2.90 -7.64 10.15
N GLY A 97 2.79 -8.97 10.16
CA GLY A 97 1.51 -9.67 10.23
C GLY A 97 0.76 -9.34 11.53
N GLN A 98 1.44 -9.38 12.67
CA GLN A 98 0.86 -9.02 13.97
C GLN A 98 0.46 -7.54 14.03
N GLY A 99 1.36 -6.64 13.61
CA GLY A 99 1.08 -5.20 13.58
C GLY A 99 -0.11 -4.84 12.68
N LEU A 100 -0.19 -5.44 11.49
CA LEU A 100 -1.33 -5.28 10.59
C LEU A 100 -2.62 -5.87 11.18
N ALA A 101 -2.56 -6.99 11.89
CA ALA A 101 -3.72 -7.57 12.56
C ALA A 101 -4.29 -6.61 13.62
N TYR A 102 -3.44 -6.05 14.48
CA TYR A 102 -3.87 -5.04 15.45
C TYR A 102 -4.41 -3.78 14.78
N ALA A 103 -3.73 -3.27 13.75
CA ALA A 103 -4.19 -2.13 12.97
C ALA A 103 -5.53 -2.39 12.28
N PHE A 104 -5.79 -3.62 11.81
CA PHE A 104 -7.06 -4.00 11.20
C PHE A 104 -8.19 -4.07 12.23
N VAL A 105 -7.95 -4.74 13.37
CA VAL A 105 -8.92 -4.90 14.47
C VAL A 105 -9.32 -3.55 15.07
N LEU A 106 -8.43 -2.57 15.10
CA LEU A 106 -8.73 -1.22 15.59
C LEU A 106 -9.21 -0.28 14.47
N GLY A 107 -8.51 -0.26 13.35
CA GLY A 107 -8.74 0.66 12.25
C GLY A 107 -10.09 0.47 11.57
N VAL A 108 -10.53 -0.78 11.36
CA VAL A 108 -11.83 -1.05 10.73
C VAL A 108 -12.99 -0.55 11.60
N PRO A 109 -13.12 -0.92 12.90
CA PRO A 109 -14.19 -0.40 13.75
C PRO A 109 -14.19 1.13 13.88
N PHE A 110 -13.03 1.75 14.09
CA PHE A 110 -12.96 3.22 14.15
C PHE A 110 -13.30 3.87 12.81
N GLY A 111 -12.88 3.27 11.70
CA GLY A 111 -13.23 3.73 10.36
C GLY A 111 -14.73 3.63 10.08
N LEU A 112 -15.36 2.53 10.47
CA LEU A 112 -16.81 2.35 10.38
C LEU A 112 -17.56 3.37 11.25
N LEU A 113 -17.09 3.62 12.48
CA LEU A 113 -17.68 4.58 13.41
C LEU A 113 -17.60 6.02 12.87
N VAL A 114 -16.41 6.44 12.42
CA VAL A 114 -16.16 7.76 11.84
C VAL A 114 -16.91 7.94 10.53
N GLY A 115 -17.01 6.89 9.70
CA GLY A 115 -17.74 6.93 8.44
C GLY A 115 -19.26 7.01 8.62
N ALA A 116 -19.80 6.37 9.65
CA ALA A 116 -21.25 6.28 9.88
C ALA A 116 -21.83 7.43 10.71
N SER A 117 -21.01 8.13 11.51
CA SER A 117 -21.48 9.15 12.46
C SER A 117 -20.81 10.50 12.23
N PRO A 118 -21.56 11.55 11.81
CA PRO A 118 -21.04 12.91 11.68
C PRO A 118 -20.50 13.47 13.00
N LEU A 119 -21.06 13.05 14.14
CA LEU A 119 -20.58 13.46 15.46
C LEU A 119 -19.23 12.81 15.78
N ALA A 120 -19.09 11.51 15.51
CA ALA A 120 -17.83 10.80 15.73
C ALA A 120 -16.73 11.35 14.81
N GLU A 121 -17.06 11.67 13.56
CA GLU A 121 -16.15 12.35 12.65
C GLU A 121 -15.65 13.68 13.22
N ARG A 122 -16.55 14.58 13.61
CA ARG A 122 -16.17 15.89 14.17
C ARG A 122 -15.34 15.79 15.45
N ALA A 123 -15.61 14.79 16.29
CA ALA A 123 -14.91 14.59 17.56
C ALA A 123 -13.54 13.93 17.39
N LEU A 124 -13.44 12.91 16.52
CA LEU A 124 -12.24 12.07 16.39
C LEU A 124 -11.28 12.55 15.30
N GLN A 125 -11.76 13.31 14.31
CA GLN A 125 -10.92 13.76 13.20
C GLN A 125 -9.76 14.64 13.68
N PRO A 126 -9.93 15.68 14.53
CA PRO A 126 -8.79 16.48 15.01
C PRO A 126 -7.71 15.67 15.73
N PRO A 127 -8.00 14.82 16.74
CA PRO A 127 -6.96 14.04 17.42
C PRO A 127 -6.31 13.00 16.49
N PHE A 128 -7.06 12.35 15.59
CA PHE A 128 -6.48 11.41 14.63
C PHE A 128 -5.57 12.10 13.62
N GLN A 129 -5.92 13.32 13.19
CA GLN A 129 -5.09 14.13 12.32
C GLN A 129 -3.78 14.55 13.02
N LEU A 130 -3.83 14.86 14.31
CA LEU A 130 -2.63 15.17 15.10
C LEU A 130 -1.75 13.93 15.27
N LEU A 131 -2.34 12.80 15.71
CA LEU A 131 -1.58 11.57 15.97
C LEU A 131 -0.91 11.02 14.71
N ARG A 132 -1.58 11.06 13.54
CA ARG A 132 -1.00 10.56 12.29
C ARG A 132 0.16 11.41 11.75
N MET A 133 0.30 12.67 12.19
CA MET A 133 1.40 13.55 11.77
C MET A 133 2.70 13.22 12.52
N VAL A 134 2.60 12.55 13.66
CA VAL A 134 3.78 12.12 14.42
C VAL A 134 4.36 10.87 13.76
N SER A 135 5.64 10.93 13.41
CA SER A 135 6.35 9.77 12.87
C SER A 135 6.20 8.57 13.82
N PRO A 136 5.79 7.39 13.35
CA PRO A 136 5.72 6.20 14.18
C PRO A 136 7.04 5.94 14.92
N LEU A 137 8.19 6.11 14.26
CA LEU A 137 9.50 5.91 14.88
C LEU A 137 9.79 6.88 16.04
N ALA A 138 9.18 8.07 16.07
CA ALA A 138 9.33 8.99 17.20
C ALA A 138 8.72 8.44 18.50
N TRP A 139 7.80 7.48 18.40
CA TRP A 139 7.20 6.80 19.55
C TRP A 139 8.08 5.69 20.14
N MET A 140 9.21 5.37 19.50
CA MET A 140 10.04 4.24 19.89
C MET A 140 10.50 4.27 21.36
N PRO A 141 10.98 5.40 21.94
CA PRO A 141 11.36 5.42 23.36
C PRO A 141 10.18 5.10 24.28
N VAL A 142 8.99 5.60 23.96
CA VAL A 142 7.77 5.33 24.72
C VAL A 142 7.37 3.87 24.57
N ALA A 143 7.47 3.31 23.35
CA ALA A 143 7.17 1.91 23.09
C ALA A 143 8.09 0.97 23.88
N VAL A 144 9.39 1.24 23.91
CA VAL A 144 10.35 0.42 24.67
C VAL A 144 10.09 0.47 26.18
N LEU A 145 9.59 1.61 26.70
CA LEU A 145 9.20 1.71 28.10
C LEU A 145 7.85 1.04 28.40
N ALA A 146 6.92 1.08 27.46
CA ALA A 146 5.57 0.54 27.63
C ALA A 146 5.48 -0.98 27.46
N PHE A 147 6.35 -1.55 26.62
CA PHE A 147 6.35 -2.98 26.31
C PHE A 147 7.51 -3.71 26.98
N PRO A 148 7.28 -4.90 27.57
CA PRO A 148 8.36 -5.68 28.21
C PRO A 148 9.45 -6.16 27.25
N THR A 149 9.14 -6.22 25.96
CA THR A 149 10.03 -6.76 24.92
C THR A 149 10.11 -5.84 23.71
N TRP A 150 11.26 -5.88 23.03
CA TRP A 150 11.47 -5.21 21.75
C TRP A 150 10.49 -5.65 20.67
N GLU A 151 10.10 -6.93 20.68
CA GLU A 151 9.06 -7.47 19.80
C GLU A 151 7.74 -6.71 19.95
N GLY A 152 7.27 -6.53 21.19
CA GLY A 152 6.05 -5.79 21.47
C GLY A 152 6.14 -4.33 21.04
N ALA A 153 7.28 -3.68 21.29
CA ALA A 153 7.52 -2.30 20.88
C ALA A 153 7.46 -2.15 19.34
N ILE A 154 8.14 -3.00 18.58
CA ILE A 154 8.14 -2.94 17.10
C ILE A 154 6.74 -3.21 16.56
N VAL A 155 6.03 -4.23 17.06
CA VAL A 155 4.65 -4.54 16.66
C VAL A 155 3.73 -3.35 16.92
N PHE A 156 3.88 -2.65 18.04
CA PHE A 156 3.16 -1.42 18.33
C PHE A 156 3.46 -0.31 17.32
N LEU A 157 4.73 -0.08 16.98
CA LEU A 157 5.12 0.94 15.99
C LEU A 157 4.50 0.67 14.62
N ILE A 158 4.51 -0.61 14.20
CA ILE A 158 3.87 -1.04 12.96
C ILE A 158 2.36 -0.79 13.01
N ALA A 159 1.69 -1.19 14.10
CA ALA A 159 0.25 -1.00 14.26
C ALA A 159 -0.12 0.50 14.28
N ALA A 160 0.64 1.32 14.99
CA ALA A 160 0.46 2.77 15.07
C ALA A 160 0.64 3.45 13.71
N ALA A 161 1.50 2.93 12.84
CA ALA A 161 1.65 3.42 11.47
C ALA A 161 0.50 2.96 10.55
N ALA A 162 0.13 1.68 10.66
CA ALA A 162 -0.79 0.99 9.77
C ALA A 162 -2.28 1.28 10.05
N ILE A 163 -2.64 1.75 11.24
CA ILE A 163 -4.04 1.98 11.61
C ILE A 163 -4.68 3.08 10.75
N TRP A 164 -3.93 4.12 10.39
CA TRP A 164 -4.50 5.32 9.75
C TRP A 164 -5.00 5.06 8.33
N PRO A 165 -4.23 4.41 7.43
CA PRO A 165 -4.75 4.11 6.09
C PRO A 165 -5.98 3.21 6.13
N ILE A 166 -6.01 2.20 7.03
CA ILE A 166 -7.18 1.32 7.20
C ILE A 166 -8.39 2.13 7.65
N LEU A 167 -8.23 2.94 8.69
CA LEU A 167 -9.30 3.76 9.27
C LEU A 167 -9.87 4.73 8.25
N PHE A 168 -9.03 5.51 7.58
CA PHE A 168 -9.48 6.54 6.65
C PHE A 168 -10.07 5.96 5.37
N SER A 169 -9.49 4.89 4.82
CA SER A 169 -10.08 4.21 3.66
C SER A 169 -11.44 3.62 4.01
N THR A 170 -11.57 2.96 5.18
CA THR A 170 -12.85 2.42 5.65
C THR A 170 -13.90 3.52 5.83
N ALA A 171 -13.54 4.63 6.50
CA ALA A 171 -14.44 5.77 6.69
C ALA A 171 -14.88 6.40 5.37
N ALA A 172 -13.95 6.55 4.42
CA ALA A 172 -14.26 7.05 3.08
C ALA A 172 -15.21 6.09 2.32
N GLY A 173 -15.00 4.78 2.44
CA GLY A 173 -15.89 3.76 1.89
C GLY A 173 -17.32 3.89 2.38
N VAL A 174 -17.51 4.03 3.70
CA VAL A 174 -18.84 4.16 4.31
C VAL A 174 -19.56 5.41 3.80
N LYS A 175 -18.84 6.53 3.65
CA LYS A 175 -19.42 7.79 3.17
C LYS A 175 -19.83 7.77 1.70
N ARG A 176 -19.28 6.86 0.89
CA ARG A 176 -19.70 6.70 -0.51
C ARG A 176 -20.96 5.87 -0.67
N ILE A 177 -21.43 5.19 0.37
CA ILE A 177 -22.67 4.41 0.30
C ILE A 177 -23.83 5.39 0.07
N ASP A 178 -24.64 5.12 -0.95
CA ASP A 178 -25.83 5.91 -1.21
C ASP A 178 -26.78 5.85 0.01
N PRO A 179 -27.15 7.00 0.61
CA PRO A 179 -28.06 7.07 1.74
C PRO A 179 -29.40 6.34 1.51
N ILE A 180 -29.80 6.11 0.26
CA ILE A 180 -31.02 5.38 -0.09
C ILE A 180 -31.00 3.95 0.44
N TRP A 181 -29.87 3.24 0.38
CA TRP A 181 -29.74 1.87 0.89
C TRP A 181 -29.93 1.82 2.40
N LEU A 182 -29.38 2.81 3.11
CA LEU A 182 -29.52 2.94 4.57
C LEU A 182 -30.95 3.32 4.98
N THR A 183 -31.66 4.06 4.14
CA THR A 183 -33.06 4.45 4.37
C THR A 183 -34.01 3.30 4.08
N LEU A 184 -33.79 2.57 2.98
CA LEU A 184 -34.54 1.36 2.64
C LEU A 184 -34.41 0.28 3.74
N ALA A 185 -33.20 0.04 4.22
CA ALA A 185 -32.95 -0.90 5.31
C ALA A 185 -33.75 -0.54 6.58
N ARG A 186 -33.81 0.74 6.93
CA ARG A 186 -34.59 1.24 8.07
C ARG A 186 -36.10 1.06 7.85
N ASN A 187 -36.61 1.35 6.66
CA ASN A 187 -38.02 1.21 6.32
C ASN A 187 -38.49 -0.27 6.32
N LEU A 188 -37.60 -1.20 5.98
CA LEU A 188 -37.86 -2.64 6.05
C LEU A 188 -37.67 -3.24 7.46
N GLY A 189 -37.53 -2.41 8.50
CA GLY A 189 -37.37 -2.85 9.89
C GLY A 189 -35.96 -3.39 10.22
N GLY A 190 -34.97 -3.11 9.38
CA GLY A 190 -33.57 -3.50 9.61
C GLY A 190 -32.96 -2.75 10.80
N GLY A 191 -32.53 -3.50 11.82
CA GLY A 191 -31.78 -2.96 12.95
C GLY A 191 -30.37 -2.47 12.57
N ARG A 192 -29.77 -1.60 13.39
CA ARG A 192 -28.43 -1.00 13.14
C ARG A 192 -27.34 -2.04 12.87
N ILE A 193 -27.33 -3.13 13.63
CA ILE A 193 -26.36 -4.23 13.50
C ILE A 193 -26.59 -5.00 12.20
N ALA A 194 -27.86 -5.27 11.84
CA ALA A 194 -28.21 -5.94 10.61
C ALA A 194 -27.80 -5.11 9.38
N THR A 195 -28.07 -3.80 9.41
CA THR A 195 -27.62 -2.86 8.36
C THR A 195 -26.11 -2.80 8.26
N LEU A 196 -25.39 -2.78 9.39
CA LEU A 196 -23.93 -2.78 9.40
C LEU A 196 -23.38 -4.03 8.73
N HIS A 197 -23.81 -5.23 9.14
CA HIS A 197 -23.22 -6.48 8.66
C HIS A 197 -23.69 -6.88 7.25
N ARG A 198 -24.93 -6.55 6.86
CA ARG A 198 -25.52 -7.00 5.59
C ARG A 198 -25.37 -5.99 4.45
N ILE A 199 -25.19 -4.71 4.76
CA ILE A 199 -25.13 -3.64 3.75
C ILE A 199 -23.79 -2.94 3.83
N VAL A 200 -23.45 -2.37 4.98
CA VAL A 200 -22.27 -1.49 5.10
C VAL A 200 -20.96 -2.27 4.91
N VAL A 201 -20.73 -3.32 5.71
CA VAL A 201 -19.47 -4.09 5.66
C VAL A 201 -19.21 -4.70 4.28
N PRO A 202 -20.20 -5.35 3.62
CA PRO A 202 -20.01 -5.84 2.25
C PRO A 202 -19.75 -4.72 1.24
N ALA A 203 -20.43 -3.57 1.39
CA ALA A 203 -20.26 -2.43 0.47
C ALA A 203 -18.88 -1.78 0.55
N VAL A 204 -18.25 -1.74 1.74
CA VAL A 204 -16.95 -1.09 1.97
C VAL A 204 -15.78 -2.06 1.98
N LEU A 205 -16.00 -3.35 1.72
CA LEU A 205 -14.95 -4.37 1.75
C LEU A 205 -13.77 -4.01 0.84
N GLN A 206 -14.06 -3.45 -0.35
CA GLN A 206 -13.03 -3.00 -1.28
C GLN A 206 -12.19 -1.85 -0.72
N ASP A 207 -12.81 -0.93 0.02
CA ASP A 207 -12.11 0.17 0.66
C ASP A 207 -11.26 -0.29 1.82
N ILE A 208 -11.76 -1.25 2.61
CA ILE A 208 -10.97 -1.89 3.68
C ILE A 208 -9.73 -2.55 3.09
N LEU A 209 -9.86 -3.31 1.99
CA LEU A 209 -8.74 -3.98 1.34
C LEU A 209 -7.75 -2.98 0.71
N THR A 210 -8.25 -1.88 0.15
CA THR A 210 -7.42 -0.77 -0.34
C THR A 210 -6.65 -0.12 0.80
N GLY A 211 -7.32 0.15 1.93
CA GLY A 211 -6.70 0.69 3.13
C GLY A 211 -5.66 -0.25 3.72
N LEU A 212 -5.92 -1.55 3.73
CA LEU A 212 -4.98 -2.58 4.17
C LEU A 212 -3.74 -2.63 3.29
N ARG A 213 -3.88 -2.42 1.97
CA ARG A 213 -2.74 -2.35 1.04
C ARG A 213 -1.88 -1.12 1.26
N LEU A 214 -2.50 0.03 1.47
CA LEU A 214 -1.78 1.25 1.84
C LEU A 214 -1.08 1.09 3.19
N ALA A 215 -1.76 0.47 4.16
CA ALA A 215 -1.20 0.19 5.48
C ALA A 215 -0.01 -0.76 5.43
N LEU A 216 -0.05 -1.80 4.60
CA LEU A 216 1.09 -2.69 4.36
C LEU A 216 2.31 -1.92 3.86
N GLY A 217 2.13 -1.00 2.90
CA GLY A 217 3.23 -0.17 2.38
C GLY A 217 3.86 0.71 3.45
N VAL A 218 3.02 1.40 4.24
CA VAL A 218 3.50 2.26 5.35
C VAL A 218 4.17 1.42 6.45
N ALA A 219 3.57 0.29 6.82
CA ALA A 219 4.12 -0.67 7.78
C ALA A 219 5.50 -1.19 7.35
N TRP A 220 5.66 -1.51 6.06
CA TRP A 220 6.92 -1.99 5.50
C TRP A 220 8.05 -0.96 5.62
N ILE A 221 7.74 0.33 5.38
CA ILE A 221 8.69 1.44 5.51
C ILE A 221 9.14 1.62 6.97
N VAL A 222 8.24 1.41 7.93
CA VAL A 222 8.54 1.55 9.37
C VAL A 222 9.24 0.33 9.94
N LEU A 223 8.95 -0.88 9.43
CA LEU A 223 9.46 -2.15 9.92
C LEU A 223 10.99 -2.20 9.93
N VAL A 224 11.63 -1.92 8.78
CA VAL A 224 13.08 -2.11 8.62
C VAL A 224 13.88 -1.22 9.58
N PRO A 225 13.61 0.11 9.68
CA PRO A 225 14.30 0.95 10.68
C PRO A 225 13.97 0.57 12.13
N ALA A 226 12.75 0.14 12.43
CA ALA A 226 12.39 -0.28 13.77
C ALA A 226 13.17 -1.54 14.20
N GLU A 227 13.35 -2.49 13.29
CA GLU A 227 14.15 -3.70 13.54
C GLU A 227 15.65 -3.41 13.64
N TYR A 228 16.14 -2.50 12.80
CA TYR A 228 17.55 -2.09 12.77
C TYR A 228 18.07 -1.64 14.14
N LEU A 229 17.21 -1.05 14.98
CA LEU A 229 17.63 -0.40 16.21
C LEU A 229 17.58 -1.27 17.47
N GLY A 230 16.84 -2.38 17.49
CA GLY A 230 16.41 -2.97 18.76
C GLY A 230 16.29 -4.48 18.85
N VAL A 231 16.32 -5.22 17.73
CA VAL A 231 16.17 -6.69 17.74
C VAL A 231 17.40 -7.39 17.22
N THR A 232 17.52 -8.67 17.57
CA THR A 232 18.60 -9.58 17.14
C THR A 232 18.16 -10.53 16.04
N SER A 233 17.05 -10.22 15.36
CA SER A 233 16.50 -11.02 14.27
C SER A 233 15.64 -10.15 13.36
N GLY A 234 15.45 -10.56 12.11
CA GLY A 234 14.69 -9.80 11.11
C GLY A 234 15.57 -9.22 10.01
N LEU A 235 14.91 -8.70 8.97
CA LEU A 235 15.53 -8.07 7.80
C LEU A 235 16.28 -6.79 8.20
N GLY A 236 15.72 -5.97 9.09
CA GLY A 236 16.39 -4.75 9.57
C GLY A 236 17.63 -5.06 10.43
N TYR A 237 17.55 -6.09 11.28
CA TYR A 237 18.72 -6.59 12.01
C TYR A 237 19.80 -7.12 11.06
N ALA A 238 19.42 -7.90 10.04
CA ALA A 238 20.37 -8.44 9.06
C ALA A 238 21.10 -7.32 8.29
N ILE A 239 20.41 -6.20 7.99
CA ILE A 239 21.08 -5.01 7.42
C ILE A 239 22.10 -4.44 8.41
N ASN A 240 21.72 -4.29 9.69
CA ASN A 240 22.63 -3.76 10.70
C ASN A 240 23.86 -4.68 10.86
N ASP A 241 23.66 -5.99 10.91
CA ASP A 241 24.73 -6.99 10.98
C ASP A 241 25.67 -6.94 9.77
N ALA A 242 25.12 -6.87 8.56
CA ALA A 242 25.90 -6.73 7.33
C ALA A 242 26.69 -5.41 7.26
N ARG A 243 26.13 -4.33 7.83
CA ARG A 243 26.81 -3.04 7.96
C ARG A 243 27.95 -3.10 8.97
N ASP A 244 27.71 -3.67 10.15
CA ASP A 244 28.69 -3.74 11.24
C ASP A 244 29.87 -4.67 10.87
N THR A 245 29.63 -5.68 10.04
CA THR A 245 30.65 -6.56 9.46
C THR A 245 31.29 -6.04 8.17
N LEU A 246 30.86 -4.86 7.68
CA LEU A 246 31.33 -4.24 6.43
C LEU A 246 31.14 -5.12 5.16
N SER A 247 30.23 -6.09 5.20
CA SER A 247 29.86 -6.92 4.05
C SER A 247 28.84 -6.19 3.16
N TYR A 248 29.32 -5.25 2.33
CA TYR A 248 28.46 -4.40 1.49
C TYR A 248 27.73 -5.16 0.36
N ASP A 249 28.28 -6.28 -0.07
CA ASP A 249 27.67 -7.24 -0.99
C ASP A 249 26.44 -7.91 -0.35
N ARG A 250 26.59 -8.41 0.88
CA ARG A 250 25.48 -8.97 1.67
C ARG A 250 24.45 -7.91 1.99
N LEU A 251 24.87 -6.69 2.32
CA LEU A 251 23.99 -5.55 2.57
C LEU A 251 23.13 -5.25 1.33
N ALA A 252 23.73 -5.17 0.14
CA ALA A 252 23.01 -4.97 -1.11
C ALA A 252 22.03 -6.11 -1.41
N ALA A 253 22.45 -7.35 -1.20
CA ALA A 253 21.59 -8.52 -1.37
C ALA A 253 20.38 -8.50 -0.43
N LEU A 254 20.55 -8.07 0.82
CA LEU A 254 19.45 -7.90 1.78
C LEU A 254 18.49 -6.77 1.36
N VAL A 255 18.99 -5.66 0.80
CA VAL A 255 18.15 -4.60 0.24
C VAL A 255 17.30 -5.12 -0.93
N LEU A 256 17.88 -5.92 -1.81
CA LEU A 256 17.14 -6.60 -2.88
C LEU A 256 16.07 -7.54 -2.33
N LEU A 257 16.42 -8.32 -1.30
CA LEU A 257 15.49 -9.24 -0.63
C LEU A 257 14.29 -8.50 -0.04
N ILE A 258 14.52 -7.38 0.65
CA ILE A 258 13.46 -6.52 1.20
C ILE A 258 12.58 -5.97 0.09
N GLY A 259 13.17 -5.47 -1.00
CA GLY A 259 12.42 -4.98 -2.15
C GLY A 259 11.54 -6.06 -2.78
N LEU A 260 12.08 -7.28 -2.96
CA LEU A 260 11.36 -8.40 -3.54
C LEU A 260 10.20 -8.87 -2.65
N ILE A 261 10.44 -9.02 -1.34
CA ILE A 261 9.40 -9.42 -0.39
C ILE A 261 8.31 -8.35 -0.31
N GLY A 262 8.68 -7.07 -0.17
CA GLY A 262 7.72 -5.97 -0.12
C GLY A 262 6.83 -5.92 -1.38
N TYR A 263 7.44 -6.07 -2.56
CA TYR A 263 6.71 -6.15 -3.83
C TYR A 263 5.79 -7.38 -3.88
N ALA A 264 6.27 -8.54 -3.45
CA ALA A 264 5.48 -9.77 -3.43
C ALA A 264 4.26 -9.66 -2.49
N LEU A 265 4.43 -9.08 -1.31
CA LEU A 265 3.35 -8.82 -0.34
C LEU A 265 2.31 -7.86 -0.93
N ASP A 266 2.74 -6.74 -1.48
CA ASP A 266 1.83 -5.75 -2.10
C ASP A 266 1.07 -6.36 -3.29
N ALA A 267 1.76 -7.06 -4.17
CA ALA A 267 1.16 -7.73 -5.33
C ALA A 267 0.22 -8.86 -4.90
N GLY A 268 0.53 -9.60 -3.82
CA GLY A 268 -0.35 -10.60 -3.24
C GLY A 268 -1.65 -10.00 -2.74
N LEU A 269 -1.56 -8.91 -1.98
CA LEU A 269 -2.72 -8.21 -1.44
C LEU A 269 -3.54 -7.50 -2.52
N GLY A 270 -2.89 -6.95 -3.54
CA GLY A 270 -3.56 -6.38 -4.72
C GLY A 270 -4.38 -7.43 -5.49
N ARG A 271 -3.84 -8.65 -5.64
CA ARG A 271 -4.60 -9.77 -6.24
C ARG A 271 -5.79 -10.19 -5.38
N LEU A 272 -5.63 -10.20 -4.05
CA LEU A 272 -6.73 -10.49 -3.12
C LEU A 272 -7.84 -9.44 -3.23
N ALA A 273 -7.47 -8.16 -3.26
CA ALA A 273 -8.41 -7.05 -3.44
C ALA A 273 -9.18 -7.17 -4.77
N ALA A 274 -8.47 -7.48 -5.86
CA ALA A 274 -9.08 -7.68 -7.18
C ALA A 274 -10.09 -8.83 -7.21
N ARG A 275 -9.78 -9.96 -6.53
CA ARG A 275 -10.72 -11.11 -6.43
C ARG A 275 -11.97 -10.77 -5.62
N ALA A 276 -11.85 -9.89 -4.63
CA ALA A 276 -12.97 -9.47 -3.81
C ALA A 276 -13.88 -8.42 -4.51
N ARG A 277 -13.57 -7.95 -5.72
CA ARG A 277 -14.42 -6.98 -6.45
C ARG A 277 -15.72 -7.68 -6.86
N TRP A 278 -16.79 -7.39 -6.12
CA TRP A 278 -18.14 -7.88 -6.43
C TRP A 278 -18.82 -7.14 -7.60
N ILE A 279 -18.26 -6.04 -8.10
CA ILE A 279 -18.80 -5.29 -9.23
C ILE A 279 -17.70 -5.14 -10.31
N PRO A 280 -17.89 -5.72 -11.51
CA PRO A 280 -17.01 -5.47 -12.65
C PRO A 280 -16.96 -3.96 -12.93
N ALA A 281 -15.77 -3.41 -13.19
CA ALA A 281 -15.70 -2.07 -13.79
C ALA A 281 -16.37 -2.17 -15.16
N THR A 282 -17.51 -1.52 -15.33
CA THR A 282 -18.03 -1.12 -16.64
C THR A 282 -17.27 0.08 -17.14
#